data_AF-H8XBN9-F1
#
_entry.id   AF-H8XBN9-F1
#
_cell.length_a   1.000
_cell.length_b   1.000
_cell.length_c   1.000
_cell.angle_alpha   90.00
_cell.angle_beta   90.00
_cell.angle_gamma   90.00
#
_symmetry.space_group_name_H-M   'P 1'
#
loop_
_entity.id
_entity.type
_entity.pdbx_description
1 polymer ?
#
loop_
_entity_poly.entity_id
_entity_poly.type
_entity_poly.pdbx_seq_one_letter_code
_entity_poly.pdbx_strand_id
1 'polypeptide(L)' 'ADAIHPGYGFLSENPKFVIACEQEGIKFIGPCAKAMSKAKPKHRARTLMKENGIPVVP' A
#
# COMPACT_ATOMS: atom_id res chain seq x y z
N ALA A 1 16.94 14.73 -2.72
CA ALA A 1 16.48 13.98 -1.54
C ALA A 1 16.28 12.54 -1.97
N ASP A 2 16.77 11.57 -1.20
CA ASP A 2 16.88 10.17 -1.66
C ASP A 2 15.64 9.33 -1.35
N ALA A 3 14.82 9.77 -0.39
CA ALA A 3 13.63 9.05 0.05
C ALA A 3 12.56 9.98 0.64
N ILE A 4 11.30 9.49 0.64
CA ILE A 4 10.16 10.12 1.31
C ILE A 4 9.56 9.15 2.32
N HIS A 5 9.47 9.59 3.58
CA HIS A 5 8.67 8.92 4.62
C HIS A 5 7.34 9.66 4.77
N PRO A 6 6.19 9.04 4.43
CA PRO A 6 4.91 9.75 4.40
C PRO A 6 4.27 9.97 5.78
N GLY A 7 4.77 9.32 6.82
CA GLY A 7 4.12 9.30 8.14
C GLY A 7 2.82 8.50 8.09
N TYR A 8 1.75 9.06 8.64
CA TYR A 8 0.41 8.46 8.66
C TYR A 8 -0.64 9.46 8.15
N GLY A 9 -1.76 8.95 7.63
CA GLY A 9 -2.77 9.78 6.99
C GLY A 9 -2.27 10.45 5.69
N PHE A 10 -3.00 11.45 5.20
CA PHE A 10 -2.65 12.21 3.99
C PHE A 10 -2.32 11.31 2.78
N LEU A 11 -1.06 11.22 2.37
CA LEU A 11 -0.61 10.44 1.20
C LEU A 11 -0.02 9.07 1.55
N SER A 12 0.05 8.69 2.83
CA SER A 12 0.66 7.43 3.31
C SER A 12 0.04 6.16 2.72
N GLU A 13 -1.23 6.22 2.32
CA GLU A 13 -1.97 5.11 1.71
C GLU A 13 -2.44 5.41 0.26
N ASN A 14 -1.70 6.25 -0.46
CA ASN A 14 -2.04 6.63 -1.82
C ASN A 14 -1.12 5.95 -2.85
N PRO A 15 -1.58 4.91 -3.58
CA PRO A 15 -0.78 4.22 -4.58
C PRO A 15 -0.25 5.14 -5.69
N LYS A 16 -1.01 6.19 -6.05
CA LYS A 16 -0.57 7.14 -7.08
C LYS A 16 0.65 7.95 -6.64
N PHE A 17 0.74 8.27 -5.35
CA PHE A 17 1.89 8.98 -4.80
C PHE A 17 3.15 8.11 -4.79
N VAL A 18 3.01 6.82 -4.47
CA VAL A 18 4.12 5.86 -4.54
C VAL A 18 4.65 5.73 -5.98
N ILE A 19 3.75 5.61 -6.96
CA ILE A 19 4.12 5.55 -8.38
C ILE A 19 4.87 6.82 -8.80
N ALA A 20 4.39 8.00 -8.38
CA ALA A 20 5.07 9.25 -8.67
C ALA A 20 6.48 9.30 -8.03
N CYS A 21 6.65 8.82 -6.79
CA CYS A 21 7.96 8.72 -6.16
C CYS A 21 8.90 7.80 -6.98
N GLU A 22 8.42 6.62 -7.39
CA GLU A 22 9.18 5.66 -8.20
C GLU A 22 9.59 6.25 -9.56
N GLN A 23 8.71 7.00 -10.22
CA GLN A 23 8.97 7.65 -11.51
C GLN A 23 10.05 8.74 -11.41
N GLU A 24 10.09 9.47 -10.30
CA GLU A 24 11.09 10.50 -10.02
C GLU A 24 12.39 9.93 -9.41
N GLY A 25 12.50 8.60 -9.28
CA GLY A 25 13.66 7.96 -8.68
C GLY A 25 13.80 8.20 -7.17
N ILE A 26 12.72 8.63 -6.50
CA ILE A 26 12.68 8.89 -5.06
C ILE A 26 12.19 7.63 -4.34
N LYS A 27 12.96 7.13 -3.36
CA LYS A 27 12.56 5.94 -2.61
C LYS A 27 11.38 6.24 -1.67
N PHE A 28 10.25 5.58 -1.89
CA PHE A 28 9.13 5.66 -0.94
C PHE A 28 9.36 4.70 0.24
N ILE A 29 9.28 5.20 1.47
CA ILE A 29 9.41 4.38 2.69
C ILE A 29 8.02 3.86 3.08
N GLY A 30 7.66 2.68 2.57
CA GLY A 30 6.38 2.03 2.83
C GLY A 30 6.12 0.87 1.86
N PRO A 31 4.88 0.35 1.83
CA PRO A 31 4.51 -0.72 0.90
C PRO A 31 4.47 -0.22 -0.55
N CYS A 32 4.70 -1.11 -1.51
CA CYS A 32 4.60 -0.76 -2.92
C CYS A 32 3.15 -0.48 -3.35
N ALA A 33 2.96 0.26 -4.45
CA ALA A 33 1.65 0.64 -4.96
C ALA A 33 0.71 -0.57 -5.19
N LYS A 34 1.28 -1.71 -5.64
CA LYS A 34 0.54 -2.97 -5.86
C LYS A 34 0.01 -3.55 -4.55
N ALA A 35 0.81 -3.55 -3.49
CA ALA A 35 0.39 -4.03 -2.18
C ALA A 35 -0.71 -3.13 -1.59
N MET A 36 -0.53 -1.81 -1.66
CA MET A 36 -1.55 -0.84 -1.21
C MET A 36 -2.89 -1.03 -1.92
N SER A 37 -2.87 -1.26 -3.24
CA SER A 37 -4.09 -1.43 -4.05
C SER A 37 -4.87 -2.70 -3.70
N LYS A 38 -4.17 -3.75 -3.23
CA LYS A 38 -4.79 -5.00 -2.78
C LYS A 38 -5.33 -4.91 -1.35
N ALA A 39 -4.60 -4.21 -0.47
CA ALA A 39 -4.92 -4.13 0.95
C ALA A 39 -5.93 -3.02 1.30
N LYS A 40 -5.98 -1.92 0.54
CA LYS A 40 -6.82 -0.75 0.88
C LYS A 40 -8.32 -1.06 0.92
N PRO A 41 -8.90 -1.78 -0.06
CA PRO A 41 -10.30 -2.17 0.04
C PRO A 41 -10.46 -3.34 1.02
N LYS A 42 -11.15 -3.13 2.13
CA LYS A 42 -11.36 -4.15 3.17
C LYS A 42 -11.91 -5.47 2.63
N HIS A 43 -12.79 -5.44 1.63
CA HIS A 43 -13.34 -6.64 1.00
C HIS A 43 -12.25 -7.44 0.27
N ARG A 44 -11.38 -6.78 -0.52
CA ARG A 44 -10.26 -7.45 -1.21
C ARG A 44 -9.23 -7.98 -0.23
N ALA A 45 -8.94 -7.23 0.83
CA ALA A 45 -8.05 -7.69 1.89
C ALA A 45 -8.57 -8.98 2.54
N ARG A 46 -9.87 -9.04 2.85
CA ARG A 46 -10.51 -10.24 3.41
C ARG A 46 -10.49 -11.43 2.44
N THR A 47 -10.77 -11.20 1.15
CA THR A 47 -10.68 -12.26 0.13
C THR A 47 -9.25 -12.78 0.04
N LEU A 48 -8.26 -11.89 -0.04
CA LEU A 48 -6.84 -12.25 -0.09
C LEU A 48 -6.42 -13.04 1.17
N MET A 49 -6.89 -12.63 2.35
CA MET A 49 -6.64 -13.37 3.60
C MET A 49 -7.20 -14.80 3.53
N LYS A 50 -8.45 -14.97 3.09
CA LYS A 50 -9.06 -16.30 2.92
C LYS A 50 -8.32 -17.18 1.92
N GLU A 51 -7.93 -16.61 0.77
CA GLU A 51 -7.16 -17.32 -0.27
C GLU A 51 -5.82 -17.85 0.25
N ASN A 52 -5.21 -17.15 1.21
CA ASN A 52 -3.95 -17.54 1.84
C ASN A 52 -4.15 -18.34 3.15
N GLY A 53 -5.36 -18.82 3.42
CA GLY A 53 -5.66 -19.62 4.61
C GLY A 53 -5.63 -18.85 5.94
N ILE A 54 -5.65 -17.52 5.90
CA ILE A 54 -5.65 -16.66 7.08
C ILE A 54 -7.09 -16.52 7.61
N PRO A 55 -7.37 -16.88 8.88
CA PRO A 55 -8.67 -16.70 9.48
C PRO A 55 -9.11 -15.23 9.47
N VAL A 56 -10.35 -14.97 9.06
CA VAL A 56 -10.98 -13.65 9.09
C VAL A 56 -12.31 -13.72 9.82
N VAL A 57 -12.60 -12.67 10.59
CA VAL A 57 -13.89 -12.50 11.28
C VAL A 57 -15.02 -12.54 10.25
N PRO A 58 -16.12 -13.27 10.48
CA PRO A 58 -17.29 -13.24 9.61
C PRO A 58 -17.79 -11.83 9.29
#